data_AF-A0A1F4Y628-F1
#
_entry.id   AF-A0A1F4Y628-F1
#
_cell.length_a   1.000
_cell.length_b   1.000
_cell.length_c   1.000
_cell.angle_alpha   90.00
_cell.angle_beta   90.00
_cell.angle_gamma   90.00
#
_symmetry.space_group_name_H-M   'P 1'
#
loop_
_entity.id
_entity.type
_entity.pdbx_description
1 polymer ?
#
loop_
_entity_poly.entity_id
_entity_poly.type
_entity_poly.pdbx_seq_one_letter_code
_entity_poly.pdbx_strand_id
1 'polypeptide(L)'
;MDKATQDLIVASVVGLGVGVAVGIIAKTIRDVQPLGFIPKGAVIHKKLPPWTTGRMAEEIMADDLKAAVYRGKNDPRVRELAISIIKAEGLDGRQHKEIASAFQRYMQNDENVLYVNDPVRTEIFQEAYKTLLEIKAGDCDDQAVAMAALLMSVGIPVKLILLSQEQPFNPKTSRFKHIFVAAVIDGKDYWVETILRPPVEFDYRHPHTGLMLIDMSTPRASKKVVVAADELDGLSDLGYGEHDAAFLII
;
A
#
# COMPACT_ATOMS: atom_id res chain seq x y z
N MET A 1 -47.74 -8.80 7.63
CA MET A 1 -46.68 -9.08 6.64
C MET A 1 -47.34 -9.27 5.29
N ASP A 2 -46.86 -8.53 4.29
CA ASP A 2 -47.41 -8.44 2.94
C ASP A 2 -47.08 -9.69 2.12
N LYS A 3 -48.02 -10.08 1.24
CA LYS A 3 -48.01 -11.19 0.29
C LYS A 3 -46.78 -11.14 -0.66
N ALA A 4 -46.15 -9.98 -0.85
CA ALA A 4 -44.91 -9.83 -1.60
C ALA A 4 -43.67 -10.49 -0.93
N THR A 5 -43.72 -10.79 0.37
CA THR A 5 -42.62 -11.43 1.11
C THR A 5 -42.69 -12.96 1.10
N GLN A 6 -43.83 -13.56 0.70
CA GLN A 6 -43.98 -15.03 0.66
C GLN A 6 -43.59 -15.66 -0.69
N ASP A 7 -43.57 -14.88 -1.79
CA ASP A 7 -43.23 -15.40 -3.13
C ASP A 7 -41.71 -15.46 -3.40
N LEU A 8 -40.87 -14.83 -2.56
CA LEU A 8 -39.40 -14.87 -2.74
C LEU A 8 -38.73 -16.13 -2.15
N ILE A 9 -39.46 -16.95 -1.39
CA ILE A 9 -38.92 -18.13 -0.69
C ILE A 9 -39.27 -19.45 -1.39
N VAL A 10 -40.14 -19.45 -2.41
CA VAL A 10 -40.63 -20.70 -3.05
C VAL A 10 -40.00 -20.98 -4.43
N ALA A 11 -39.08 -20.15 -4.93
CA ALA A 11 -38.35 -20.43 -6.18
C ALA A 11 -37.05 -21.24 -6.00
N SER A 12 -36.94 -21.99 -4.91
CA SER A 12 -35.88 -22.99 -4.70
C SER A 12 -36.53 -24.31 -4.35
N VAL A 13 -36.12 -25.36 -5.06
CA VAL A 13 -36.56 -26.76 -4.95
C VAL A 13 -37.72 -27.12 -5.89
N VAL A 14 -37.41 -27.46 -7.15
CA VAL A 14 -37.73 -28.73 -7.83
C VAL A 14 -37.07 -28.68 -9.22
N GLY A 15 -36.18 -29.63 -9.54
CA GLY A 15 -35.69 -29.83 -10.91
C GLY A 15 -34.26 -30.36 -10.99
N LEU A 16 -34.08 -31.65 -10.73
CA LEU A 16 -32.84 -32.41 -10.96
C LEU A 16 -32.29 -32.21 -12.39
N GLY A 17 -30.95 -32.04 -12.49
CA GLY A 17 -30.21 -32.67 -13.59
C GLY A 17 -29.37 -31.79 -14.52
N VAL A 18 -28.48 -30.91 -14.02
CA VAL A 18 -27.19 -30.60 -14.67
C VAL A 18 -26.16 -30.23 -13.59
N GLY A 19 -25.71 -31.23 -12.81
CA GLY A 19 -24.84 -31.07 -11.65
C GLY A 19 -23.33 -30.99 -11.93
N VAL A 20 -22.87 -30.60 -13.12
CA VAL A 20 -21.43 -30.64 -13.46
C VAL A 20 -20.86 -29.29 -13.96
N ALA A 21 -21.68 -28.34 -14.40
CA ALA A 21 -21.17 -27.08 -15.00
C ALA A 21 -21.06 -25.89 -14.04
N VAL A 22 -21.76 -25.89 -12.90
CA VAL A 22 -21.75 -24.75 -11.94
C VAL A 22 -20.60 -24.86 -10.93
N GLY A 23 -20.07 -26.07 -10.70
CA GLY A 23 -18.97 -26.33 -9.78
C GLY A 23 -17.60 -25.82 -10.24
N ILE A 24 -17.42 -25.58 -11.54
CA ILE A 24 -16.13 -25.11 -12.09
C ILE A 24 -16.06 -23.57 -12.10
N ILE A 25 -17.18 -22.86 -12.27
CA ILE A 25 -17.20 -21.39 -12.27
C ILE A 25 -17.30 -20.83 -10.83
N ALA A 26 -17.94 -21.55 -9.91
CA ALA A 26 -18.04 -21.13 -8.51
C ALA A 26 -16.75 -21.36 -7.68
N LYS A 27 -15.78 -22.14 -8.19
CA LYS A 27 -14.52 -22.47 -7.49
C LYS A 27 -13.39 -21.46 -7.73
N THR A 28 -13.60 -20.47 -8.60
CA THR A 28 -12.55 -19.49 -8.97
C THR A 28 -12.81 -18.07 -8.45
N ILE A 29 -13.94 -17.80 -7.77
CA ILE A 29 -14.32 -16.43 -7.31
C ILE A 29 -14.76 -16.42 -5.83
N ARG A 30 -14.16 -17.25 -4.97
CA ARG A 30 -14.36 -17.15 -3.51
C ARG A 30 -13.04 -17.42 -2.80
N ASP A 31 -12.29 -16.34 -2.56
CA ASP A 31 -11.47 -16.13 -1.36
C ASP A 31 -10.89 -14.69 -1.26
N VAL A 32 -11.57 -13.68 -1.80
CA VAL A 32 -11.39 -12.31 -1.29
C VAL A 32 -12.32 -12.18 -0.09
N GLN A 33 -11.80 -12.50 1.09
CA GLN A 33 -12.48 -12.25 2.36
C GLN A 33 -12.92 -10.77 2.39
N PRO A 34 -14.21 -10.46 2.55
CA PRO A 34 -14.68 -9.09 2.58
C PRO A 34 -14.12 -8.41 3.83
N LEU A 35 -13.09 -7.57 3.69
CA LEU A 35 -12.54 -6.64 4.72
C LEU A 35 -12.82 -7.14 6.14
N GLY A 36 -12.40 -8.39 6.41
CA GLY A 36 -12.75 -9.10 7.62
C GLY A 36 -12.20 -8.33 8.81
N PHE A 37 -12.96 -8.32 9.90
CA PHE A 37 -12.65 -7.65 11.17
C PHE A 37 -11.24 -8.00 11.66
N ILE A 38 -10.24 -7.24 11.21
CA ILE A 38 -8.89 -7.24 11.80
C ILE A 38 -8.99 -6.28 13.00
N PRO A 39 -8.82 -6.75 14.24
CA PRO A 39 -8.93 -5.90 15.41
C PRO A 39 -7.93 -4.75 15.32
N LYS A 40 -8.35 -3.55 15.74
CA LYS A 40 -7.53 -2.33 15.74
C LYS A 40 -6.19 -2.61 16.45
N GLY A 41 -5.06 -2.39 15.78
CA GLY A 41 -3.72 -2.68 16.32
C GLY A 41 -3.20 -4.10 16.11
N ALA A 42 -3.87 -4.90 15.26
CA ALA A 42 -3.39 -6.23 14.90
C ALA A 42 -2.10 -6.18 14.07
N VAL A 43 -1.22 -7.14 14.34
CA VAL A 43 -0.18 -7.54 13.38
C VAL A 43 -0.83 -8.51 12.40
N ILE A 44 -0.70 -8.23 11.10
CA ILE A 44 -1.28 -9.09 10.08
C ILE A 44 -0.24 -10.14 9.72
N HIS A 45 -0.39 -11.32 10.31
CA HIS A 45 0.43 -12.48 9.95
C HIS A 45 -0.14 -13.12 8.70
N LYS A 46 0.48 -12.90 7.54
CA LYS A 46 0.08 -13.58 6.33
C LYS A 46 0.90 -14.85 6.14
N LYS A 47 0.31 -15.99 6.48
CA LYS A 47 0.85 -17.28 6.04
C LYS A 47 0.58 -17.45 4.55
N LEU A 48 1.51 -16.97 3.74
CA LEU A 48 1.48 -17.25 2.31
C LEU A 48 1.65 -18.77 2.11
N PRO A 49 0.84 -19.40 1.24
CA PRO A 49 1.07 -20.80 0.89
C PRO A 49 2.51 -21.04 0.42
N PRO A 50 3.13 -22.20 0.70
CA PRO A 50 4.55 -22.45 0.37
C PRO A 50 4.90 -22.32 -1.12
N TRP A 51 3.89 -22.41 -2.00
CA TRP A 51 4.03 -22.27 -3.45
C TRP A 51 3.82 -20.83 -3.94
N THR A 52 3.46 -19.90 -3.06
CA THR A 52 3.32 -18.49 -3.40
C THR A 52 4.72 -17.91 -3.54
N THR A 53 5.14 -17.64 -4.77
CA THR A 53 6.45 -17.06 -5.07
C THR A 53 6.28 -15.85 -5.97
N GLY A 54 7.10 -14.82 -5.71
CA GLY A 54 7.04 -13.54 -6.39
C GLY A 54 5.64 -12.99 -6.53
N ARG A 55 5.35 -12.33 -7.66
CA ARG A 55 4.16 -11.51 -7.96
C ARG A 55 2.86 -11.90 -7.24
N MET A 56 2.56 -13.19 -7.11
CA MET A 56 1.33 -13.67 -6.49
C MET A 56 1.24 -13.31 -5.01
N ALA A 57 2.37 -13.28 -4.30
CA ALA A 57 2.44 -12.82 -2.92
C ALA A 57 2.10 -11.34 -2.83
N GLU A 58 2.71 -10.50 -3.66
CA GLU A 58 2.53 -9.06 -3.61
C GLU A 58 1.17 -8.63 -4.14
N GLU A 59 0.60 -9.34 -5.12
CA GLU A 59 -0.80 -9.13 -5.52
C GLU A 59 -1.77 -9.45 -4.38
N ILE A 60 -1.51 -10.51 -3.63
CA ILE A 60 -2.31 -10.90 -2.47
C ILE A 60 -2.11 -9.93 -1.31
N MET A 61 -0.91 -9.35 -1.15
CA MET A 61 -0.63 -8.33 -0.12
C MET A 61 -1.18 -6.96 -0.49
N ALA A 62 -1.25 -6.60 -1.77
CA ALA A 62 -1.71 -5.28 -2.24
C ALA A 62 -3.11 -4.91 -1.72
N ASP A 63 -4.05 -5.85 -1.69
CA ASP A 63 -5.39 -5.61 -1.16
C ASP A 63 -5.39 -5.44 0.37
N ASP A 64 -4.51 -6.14 1.08
CA ASP A 64 -4.40 -5.99 2.53
C ASP A 64 -3.65 -4.72 2.95
N LEU A 65 -2.56 -4.38 2.26
CA LEU A 65 -1.83 -3.11 2.41
C LEU A 65 -2.81 -1.94 2.21
N LYS A 66 -3.60 -2.02 1.13
CA LYS A 66 -4.64 -1.03 0.85
C LYS A 66 -5.66 -0.95 1.99
N ALA A 67 -6.15 -2.09 2.47
CA ALA A 67 -7.06 -2.14 3.60
C ALA A 67 -6.45 -1.52 4.88
N ALA A 68 -5.17 -1.81 5.17
CA ALA A 68 -4.45 -1.27 6.32
C ALA A 68 -4.31 0.26 6.25
N VAL A 69 -3.97 0.80 5.07
CA VAL A 69 -3.93 2.26 4.85
C VAL A 69 -5.31 2.88 5.05
N TYR A 70 -6.38 2.28 4.50
CA TYR A 70 -7.74 2.81 4.66
C TYR A 70 -8.23 2.79 6.11
N ARG A 71 -7.79 1.84 6.93
CA ARG A 71 -8.03 1.86 8.38
C ARG A 71 -7.20 2.95 9.06
N GLY A 72 -5.90 3.01 8.76
CA GLY A 72 -4.96 3.98 9.32
C GLY A 72 -5.37 5.43 9.06
N LYS A 73 -5.74 5.79 7.82
CA LYS A 73 -6.13 7.17 7.47
C LYS A 73 -7.37 7.67 8.22
N ASN A 74 -8.21 6.75 8.71
CA ASN A 74 -9.43 7.06 9.44
C ASN A 74 -9.24 6.93 10.97
N ASP A 75 -8.03 6.58 11.44
CA ASP A 75 -7.75 6.54 12.89
C ASP A 75 -7.49 7.97 13.40
N PRO A 76 -8.30 8.47 14.36
CA PRO A 76 -8.13 9.84 14.89
C PRO A 76 -6.72 10.08 15.46
N ARG A 77 -6.07 9.05 16.01
CA ARG A 77 -4.73 9.17 16.62
C ARG A 77 -3.64 9.38 15.56
N VAL A 78 -3.77 8.72 14.41
CA VAL A 78 -2.87 8.95 13.25
C VAL A 78 -3.07 10.37 12.73
N ARG A 79 -4.33 10.83 12.64
CA ARG A 79 -4.64 12.21 12.23
C ARG A 79 -4.13 13.25 13.23
N GLU A 80 -4.22 12.98 14.52
CA GLU A 80 -3.68 13.85 15.59
C GLU A 80 -2.16 14.00 15.47
N LEU A 81 -1.43 12.89 15.25
CA LEU A 81 0.00 12.92 14.99
C LEU A 81 0.33 13.75 13.74
N ALA A 82 -0.38 13.51 12.63
CA ALA A 82 -0.21 14.27 11.39
C ALA A 82 -0.39 15.78 11.62
N ILE A 83 -1.43 16.19 12.35
CA ILE A 83 -1.67 17.59 12.72
C ILE A 83 -0.55 18.14 13.61
N SER A 84 -0.02 17.36 14.55
CA SER A 84 1.08 17.81 15.41
C SER A 84 2.36 18.08 14.63
N ILE A 85 2.68 17.24 13.64
CA ILE A 85 3.85 17.43 12.77
C ILE A 85 3.68 18.71 11.93
N ILE A 86 2.50 18.87 11.31
CA ILE A 86 2.17 20.09 10.52
C ILE A 86 2.34 21.35 11.37
N LYS A 87 1.81 21.34 12.61
CA LYS A 87 1.92 22.48 13.53
C LYS A 87 3.36 22.74 13.97
N ALA A 88 4.13 21.70 14.26
CA ALA A 88 5.52 21.83 14.68
C ALA A 88 6.39 22.48 13.59
N GLU A 89 6.08 22.20 12.32
CA GLU A 89 6.76 22.78 11.15
C GLU A 89 6.19 24.17 10.76
N GLY A 90 5.16 24.66 11.44
CA GLY A 90 4.53 25.95 11.13
C GLY A 90 3.81 25.98 9.77
N LEU A 91 3.34 24.82 9.29
CA LEU A 91 2.71 24.66 7.98
C LEU A 91 1.19 24.88 8.04
N ASP A 92 0.62 25.39 6.93
CA ASP A 92 -0.81 25.41 6.67
C ASP A 92 -1.26 24.15 5.91
N GLY A 93 -2.49 23.71 6.12
CA GLY A 93 -3.05 22.49 5.51
C GLY A 93 -3.09 22.49 3.98
N ARG A 94 -2.88 23.62 3.31
CA ARG A 94 -2.86 23.74 1.84
C ARG A 94 -1.47 23.51 1.24
N GLN A 95 -0.43 23.47 2.06
CA GLN A 95 0.96 23.31 1.63
C GLN A 95 1.30 21.82 1.44
N HIS A 96 0.58 21.15 0.53
CA HIS A 96 0.61 19.68 0.43
C HIS A 96 2.02 19.12 0.18
N LYS A 97 2.84 19.81 -0.61
CA LYS A 97 4.21 19.36 -0.92
C LYS A 97 5.09 19.42 0.32
N GLU A 98 5.03 20.53 1.05
CA GLU A 98 5.77 20.75 2.28
C GLU A 98 5.31 19.81 3.40
N ILE A 99 4.00 19.53 3.49
CA ILE A 99 3.43 18.54 4.41
C ILE A 99 3.97 17.15 4.09
N ALA A 100 3.98 16.74 2.81
CA ALA A 100 4.50 15.45 2.41
C ALA A 100 5.99 15.32 2.78
N SER A 101 6.80 16.36 2.53
CA SER A 101 8.20 16.40 2.93
C SER A 101 8.39 16.38 4.45
N ALA A 102 7.53 17.05 5.22
CA ALA A 102 7.58 17.03 6.69
C ALA A 102 7.28 15.62 7.24
N PHE A 103 6.28 14.93 6.70
CA PHE A 103 5.99 13.54 7.07
C PHE A 103 7.13 12.61 6.66
N GLN A 104 7.75 12.83 5.50
CA GLN A 104 8.91 12.07 5.08
C GLN A 104 10.07 12.19 6.08
N ARG A 105 10.43 13.43 6.46
CA ARG A 105 11.48 13.68 7.46
C ARG A 105 11.13 13.07 8.81
N TYR A 106 9.86 13.14 9.22
CA TYR A 106 9.39 12.51 10.45
C TYR A 106 9.63 10.99 10.42
N MET A 107 9.27 10.33 9.32
CA MET A 107 9.44 8.88 9.14
C MET A 107 10.91 8.46 9.01
N GLN A 108 11.75 9.28 8.37
CA GLN A 108 13.18 9.01 8.18
C GLN A 108 14.02 9.21 9.45
N ASN A 109 13.45 9.78 10.51
CA ASN A 109 14.12 9.92 11.79
C ASN A 109 13.92 8.64 12.62
N ASP A 110 15.01 7.90 12.87
CA ASP A 110 15.02 6.65 13.63
C ASP A 110 14.52 6.81 15.09
N GLU A 111 14.51 8.03 15.64
CA GLU A 111 13.90 8.31 16.95
C GLU A 111 12.36 8.28 16.92
N ASN A 112 11.78 8.47 15.73
CA ASN A 112 10.33 8.41 15.51
C ASN A 112 9.88 7.05 15.01
N VAL A 113 10.56 6.50 13.99
CA VAL A 113 10.25 5.20 13.39
C VAL A 113 11.54 4.51 12.97
N LEU A 114 11.87 3.40 13.62
CA LEU A 114 13.04 2.59 13.31
C LEU A 114 12.77 1.61 12.16
N TYR A 115 13.66 1.54 11.18
CA TYR A 115 13.61 0.45 10.19
C TYR A 115 14.06 -0.88 10.81
N VAL A 116 13.22 -1.91 10.72
CA VAL A 116 13.52 -3.26 11.21
C VAL A 116 13.02 -4.28 10.20
N ASN A 117 13.88 -5.22 9.81
CA ASN A 117 13.49 -6.32 8.94
C ASN A 117 12.50 -7.26 9.62
N ASP A 118 11.71 -7.93 8.81
CA ASP A 118 10.83 -8.98 9.26
C ASP A 118 11.54 -10.14 9.99
N PRO A 119 10.84 -10.83 10.91
CA PRO A 119 11.34 -12.06 11.50
C PRO A 119 11.71 -13.09 10.45
N VAL A 120 12.79 -13.83 10.69
CA VAL A 120 13.32 -14.84 9.77
C VAL A 120 12.22 -15.76 9.23
N ARG A 121 12.08 -15.79 7.89
CA ARG A 121 11.12 -16.62 7.13
C ARG A 121 9.64 -16.34 7.41
N THR A 122 9.32 -15.12 7.84
CA THR A 122 7.95 -14.67 8.04
C THR A 122 7.78 -13.34 7.33
N GLU A 123 6.69 -13.19 6.58
CA GLU A 123 6.25 -11.88 6.08
C GLU A 123 5.22 -11.35 7.09
N ILE A 124 5.47 -10.18 7.66
CA ILE A 124 4.54 -9.47 8.53
C ILE A 124 4.38 -8.05 8.02
N PHE A 125 3.17 -7.50 8.18
CA PHE A 125 3.00 -6.06 8.13
C PHE A 125 1.94 -5.65 9.15
N GLN A 126 1.95 -4.38 9.52
CA GLN A 126 1.15 -3.85 10.62
C GLN A 126 0.37 -2.61 10.21
N GLU A 127 -0.62 -2.27 11.02
CA GLU A 127 -1.41 -1.06 10.81
C GLU A 127 -0.60 0.19 11.18
N ALA A 128 -0.91 1.31 10.52
CA ALA A 128 -0.24 2.59 10.73
C ALA A 128 -0.15 3.02 12.21
N TYR A 129 -1.17 2.75 13.03
CA TYR A 129 -1.14 3.04 14.47
C TYR A 129 0.04 2.36 15.17
N LYS A 130 0.33 1.11 14.79
CA LYS A 130 1.38 0.32 15.42
C LYS A 130 2.77 0.83 15.06
N THR A 131 2.98 1.14 13.77
CA THR A 131 4.22 1.75 13.28
C THR A 131 4.45 3.14 13.87
N LEU A 132 3.41 3.98 13.99
CA LEU A 132 3.59 5.39 14.34
C LEU A 132 3.57 5.67 15.85
N LEU A 133 2.80 4.91 16.63
CA LEU A 133 2.42 5.29 17.99
C LEU A 133 2.68 4.22 19.05
N GLU A 134 2.76 2.94 18.68
CA GLU A 134 2.91 1.84 19.64
C GLU A 134 4.34 1.27 19.63
N ILE A 135 4.77 0.68 18.52
CA ILE A 135 6.07 0.02 18.39
C ILE A 135 7.14 1.00 17.92
N LYS A 136 6.78 1.96 17.06
CA LYS A 136 7.74 2.91 16.46
C LYS A 136 8.86 2.21 15.67
N ALA A 137 8.53 1.10 15.02
CA ALA A 137 9.44 0.38 14.15
C ALA A 137 8.66 -0.42 13.10
N GLY A 138 9.31 -0.73 11.99
CA GLY A 138 8.75 -1.57 10.92
C GLY A 138 9.65 -1.60 9.68
N ASP A 139 9.35 -2.52 8.78
CA ASP A 139 10.06 -2.70 7.52
C ASP A 139 9.55 -1.73 6.43
N CYS A 140 9.82 -2.02 5.15
CA CYS A 140 9.35 -1.19 4.04
C CYS A 140 7.81 -1.19 3.89
N ASP A 141 7.15 -2.34 4.08
CA ASP A 141 5.69 -2.45 4.01
C ASP A 141 5.02 -1.66 5.13
N ASP A 142 5.50 -1.82 6.36
CA ASP A 142 4.98 -1.14 7.55
C ASP A 142 5.07 0.39 7.44
N GLN A 143 6.22 0.88 6.97
CA GLN A 143 6.45 2.31 6.83
C GLN A 143 5.70 2.90 5.64
N ALA A 144 5.55 2.17 4.53
CA ALA A 144 4.72 2.60 3.41
C ALA A 144 3.24 2.72 3.82
N VAL A 145 2.72 1.75 4.59
CA VAL A 145 1.36 1.81 5.16
C VAL A 145 1.20 3.03 6.08
N ALA A 146 2.17 3.26 6.97
CA ALA A 146 2.16 4.39 7.89
C ALA A 146 2.20 5.75 7.17
N MET A 147 3.11 5.90 6.20
CA MET A 147 3.27 7.12 5.42
C MET A 147 2.02 7.44 4.57
N ALA A 148 1.47 6.42 3.89
CA ALA A 148 0.23 6.56 3.13
C ALA A 148 -0.95 6.94 4.05
N ALA A 149 -1.04 6.34 5.23
CA ALA A 149 -2.06 6.69 6.22
C ALA A 149 -1.93 8.12 6.72
N LEU A 150 -0.71 8.61 7.02
CA LEU A 150 -0.47 10.00 7.41
C LEU A 150 -0.94 10.97 6.34
N LEU A 151 -0.48 10.81 5.10
CA LEU A 151 -0.85 11.66 3.95
C LEU A 151 -2.36 11.67 3.71
N MET A 152 -2.97 10.49 3.60
CA MET A 152 -4.40 10.37 3.35
C MET A 152 -5.24 10.86 4.54
N SER A 153 -4.73 10.79 5.77
CA SER A 153 -5.44 11.29 6.95
C SER A 153 -5.65 12.79 6.91
N VAL A 154 -4.79 13.54 6.20
CA VAL A 154 -4.89 15.00 6.02
C VAL A 154 -5.40 15.41 4.63
N GLY A 155 -5.84 14.45 3.82
CA GLY A 155 -6.51 14.71 2.54
C GLY A 155 -5.58 14.71 1.31
N ILE A 156 -4.34 14.26 1.44
CA ILE A 156 -3.41 14.11 0.31
C ILE A 156 -3.61 12.71 -0.29
N PRO A 157 -4.09 12.57 -1.54
CA PRO A 157 -4.23 11.28 -2.20
C PRO A 157 -2.85 10.65 -2.46
N VAL A 158 -2.79 9.32 -2.53
CA VAL A 158 -1.53 8.60 -2.68
C VAL A 158 -1.61 7.45 -3.69
N LYS A 159 -0.45 6.89 -4.03
CA LYS A 159 -0.27 5.57 -4.65
C LYS A 159 0.77 4.80 -3.84
N LEU A 160 0.63 3.48 -3.74
CA LEU A 160 1.74 2.64 -3.29
C LEU A 160 2.49 2.14 -4.52
N ILE A 161 3.82 2.13 -4.45
CA ILE A 161 4.69 1.76 -5.56
C ILE A 161 5.57 0.63 -5.07
N LEU A 162 5.44 -0.54 -5.69
CA LEU A 162 6.31 -1.68 -5.47
C LEU A 162 7.35 -1.74 -6.58
N LEU A 163 8.58 -2.06 -6.22
CA LEU A 163 9.75 -1.94 -7.08
C LEU A 163 10.44 -3.30 -7.25
N SER A 164 10.72 -3.64 -8.51
CA SER A 164 11.49 -4.82 -8.90
C SER A 164 12.82 -4.43 -9.54
N GLN A 165 13.84 -5.21 -9.23
CA GLN A 165 15.17 -5.11 -9.84
C GLN A 165 15.57 -6.38 -10.59
N GLU A 166 14.67 -7.35 -10.73
CA GLU A 166 15.01 -8.59 -11.39
C GLU A 166 15.28 -8.35 -12.88
N GLN A 167 16.39 -8.87 -13.38
CA GLN A 167 16.79 -8.81 -14.78
C GLN A 167 16.86 -10.22 -15.37
N PRO A 168 16.12 -10.53 -16.45
CA PRO A 168 15.13 -9.66 -17.09
C PRO A 168 13.87 -9.50 -16.22
N PHE A 169 13.22 -8.34 -16.29
CA PHE A 169 11.90 -8.17 -15.67
C PHE A 169 10.86 -8.98 -16.42
N ASN A 170 10.08 -9.75 -15.68
CA ASN A 170 8.92 -10.44 -16.19
C ASN A 170 7.70 -9.98 -15.38
N PRO A 171 6.77 -9.23 -16.00
CA PRO A 171 5.59 -8.72 -15.32
C PRO A 171 4.77 -9.79 -14.62
N LYS A 172 4.89 -11.08 -14.97
CA LYS A 172 4.12 -12.21 -14.39
C LYS A 172 4.83 -12.94 -13.26
N THR A 173 6.16 -12.89 -13.21
CA THR A 173 6.93 -13.75 -12.30
C THR A 173 7.96 -12.99 -11.48
N SER A 174 8.29 -11.76 -11.85
CA SER A 174 9.29 -10.99 -11.12
C SER A 174 8.82 -10.65 -9.72
N ARG A 175 9.79 -10.67 -8.80
CA ARG A 175 9.58 -10.31 -7.40
C ARG A 175 9.69 -8.81 -7.21
N PHE A 176 8.86 -8.27 -6.34
CA PHE A 176 9.05 -6.91 -5.83
C PHE A 176 9.78 -7.01 -4.50
N LYS A 177 10.76 -6.13 -4.30
CA LYS A 177 11.65 -6.17 -3.13
C LYS A 177 11.51 -4.97 -2.21
N HIS A 178 10.86 -3.92 -2.69
CA HIS A 178 10.73 -2.66 -1.99
C HIS A 178 9.39 -2.03 -2.30
N ILE A 179 8.85 -1.28 -1.34
CA ILE A 179 7.63 -0.52 -1.47
C ILE A 179 7.82 0.88 -0.90
N PHE A 180 7.24 1.87 -1.54
CA PHE A 180 7.21 3.24 -1.06
C PHE A 180 5.92 3.95 -1.52
N VAL A 181 5.77 5.21 -1.14
CA VAL A 181 4.55 5.99 -1.38
C VAL A 181 4.82 7.11 -2.38
N ALA A 182 3.85 7.39 -3.24
CA ALA A 182 3.79 8.66 -3.97
C ALA A 182 2.57 9.47 -3.50
N ALA A 183 2.77 10.73 -3.15
CA ALA A 183 1.72 11.71 -2.91
C ALA A 183 1.26 12.30 -4.24
N VAL A 184 -0.06 12.30 -4.50
CA VAL A 184 -0.65 12.86 -5.72
C VAL A 184 -1.07 14.30 -5.44
N ILE A 185 -0.29 15.27 -5.92
CA ILE A 185 -0.50 16.70 -5.69
C ILE A 185 -0.61 17.39 -7.05
N ASP A 186 -1.73 18.08 -7.29
CA ASP A 186 -2.02 18.77 -8.56
C ASP A 186 -1.90 17.86 -9.80
N GLY A 187 -2.29 16.59 -9.64
CA GLY A 187 -2.22 15.57 -10.69
C GLY A 187 -0.83 15.00 -10.94
N LYS A 188 0.18 15.41 -10.17
CA LYS A 188 1.57 14.91 -10.25
C LYS A 188 1.90 14.00 -9.08
N ASP A 189 2.73 13.00 -9.33
CA ASP A 189 3.23 12.09 -8.31
C ASP A 189 4.50 12.65 -7.68
N TYR A 190 4.50 12.82 -6.36
CA TYR A 190 5.66 13.21 -5.57
C TYR A 190 6.09 12.03 -4.72
N TRP A 191 7.30 11.52 -4.96
CA TRP A 191 7.77 10.29 -4.35
C TRP A 191 8.23 10.56 -2.92
N VAL A 192 7.77 9.73 -1.99
CA VAL A 192 7.94 9.92 -0.55
C VAL A 192 8.48 8.63 0.05
N GLU A 193 9.80 8.51 -0.03
CA GLU A 193 10.58 7.38 0.49
C GLU A 193 10.86 7.55 1.98
N THR A 194 10.46 6.57 2.79
CA THR A 194 10.65 6.60 4.24
C THR A 194 11.97 5.98 4.68
N ILE A 195 12.57 5.11 3.85
CA ILE A 195 13.82 4.45 4.17
C ILE A 195 14.97 5.41 3.87
N LEU A 196 15.66 5.86 4.93
CA LEU A 196 16.83 6.71 4.78
C LEU A 196 18.03 5.88 4.30
N ARG A 197 18.67 6.29 3.20
CA ARG A 197 19.78 5.55 2.57
C ARG A 197 19.42 4.08 2.35
N PRO A 198 18.39 3.82 1.53
CA PRO A 198 18.06 2.45 1.17
C PRO A 198 19.32 1.79 0.59
N PRO A 199 19.55 0.47 0.81
CA PRO A 199 20.49 -0.28 -0.01
C PRO A 199 20.30 0.10 -1.47
N VAL A 200 21.37 0.08 -2.28
CA VAL A 200 21.25 0.38 -3.73
C VAL A 200 20.15 -0.44 -4.40
N GLU A 201 19.83 -1.61 -3.83
CA GLU A 201 18.73 -2.46 -4.26
C GLU A 201 17.31 -1.89 -4.04
N PHE A 202 17.12 -1.01 -3.06
CA PHE A 202 15.84 -0.40 -2.71
C PHE A 202 15.80 1.10 -3.07
N ASP A 203 16.94 1.66 -3.49
CA ASP A 203 17.02 3.06 -3.86
C ASP A 203 16.36 3.32 -5.20
N TYR A 204 15.16 3.89 -5.14
CA TYR A 204 14.32 4.27 -6.28
C TYR A 204 15.02 5.19 -7.32
N ARG A 205 16.15 5.81 -6.93
CA ARG A 205 16.98 6.67 -7.78
C ARG A 205 17.92 5.87 -8.69
N HIS A 206 17.96 4.54 -8.58
CA HIS A 206 18.75 3.67 -9.44
C HIS A 206 17.88 3.08 -10.58
N PRO A 207 18.49 2.48 -11.62
CA PRO A 207 17.70 1.80 -12.65
C PRO A 207 16.93 0.62 -12.05
N HIS A 208 15.61 0.66 -12.18
CA HIS A 208 14.73 -0.44 -11.85
C HIS A 208 14.25 -1.12 -13.12
N THR A 209 13.63 -2.29 -12.97
CA THR A 209 13.32 -3.15 -14.12
C THR A 209 11.82 -3.33 -14.27
N GLY A 210 11.06 -3.17 -13.19
CA GLY A 210 9.63 -3.02 -13.26
C GLY A 210 9.02 -2.43 -12.00
N LEU A 211 7.83 -1.86 -12.17
CA LEU A 211 7.04 -1.24 -11.11
C LEU A 211 5.64 -1.87 -11.06
N MET A 212 5.09 -1.95 -9.86
CA MET A 212 3.66 -2.19 -9.63
C MET A 212 3.07 -1.01 -8.87
N LEU A 213 2.06 -0.38 -9.46
CA LEU A 213 1.33 0.75 -8.89
C LEU A 213 0.02 0.26 -8.29
N ILE A 214 -0.20 0.53 -7.01
CA ILE A 214 -1.47 0.29 -6.30
C ILE A 214 -2.22 1.61 -6.19
N ASP A 215 -3.37 1.70 -6.87
CA ASP A 215 -4.25 2.86 -6.81
C ASP A 215 -5.00 2.93 -5.46
N MET A 216 -4.79 4.04 -4.74
CA MET A 216 -5.43 4.33 -3.45
C MET A 216 -6.56 5.36 -3.55
N SER A 217 -7.01 5.70 -4.75
CA SER A 217 -8.12 6.66 -4.96
C SER A 217 -9.49 6.10 -4.56
N THR A 218 -9.64 4.78 -4.53
CA THR A 218 -10.91 4.11 -4.17
C THR A 218 -10.70 3.03 -3.11
N PRO A 219 -11.64 2.81 -2.17
CA PRO A 219 -11.50 1.78 -1.12
C PRO A 219 -11.74 0.35 -1.63
N ARG A 220 -12.17 0.19 -2.88
CA ARG A 220 -12.45 -1.13 -3.47
C ARG A 220 -11.14 -1.86 -3.82
N ALA A 221 -11.27 -3.11 -4.26
CA ALA A 221 -10.17 -3.95 -4.73
C ALA A 221 -9.12 -3.13 -5.49
N SER A 222 -7.85 -3.35 -5.18
CA SER A 222 -6.76 -2.56 -5.73
C SER A 222 -6.71 -2.69 -7.26
N LYS A 223 -6.81 -1.54 -7.94
CA LYS A 223 -6.43 -1.45 -9.34
C LYS A 223 -4.91 -1.43 -9.37
N LYS A 224 -4.32 -2.46 -9.99
CA LYS A 224 -2.87 -2.68 -10.07
C LYS A 224 -2.43 -2.44 -11.50
N VAL A 225 -1.36 -1.67 -11.68
CA VAL A 225 -0.70 -1.51 -12.99
C VAL A 225 0.71 -2.02 -12.84
N VAL A 226 1.07 -3.05 -13.61
CA VAL A 226 2.41 -3.65 -13.61
C VAL A 226 3.05 -3.37 -14.96
N VAL A 227 4.23 -2.78 -14.95
CA VAL A 227 4.90 -2.23 -16.14
C VAL A 227 6.41 -2.43 -16.02
N ALA A 228 7.08 -2.66 -17.14
CA ALA A 228 8.54 -2.58 -17.17
C ALA A 228 8.96 -1.12 -16.96
N ALA A 229 10.13 -0.90 -16.36
CA ALA A 229 10.56 0.45 -16.01
C ALA A 229 10.88 1.32 -17.25
N ASP A 230 11.29 0.69 -18.35
CA ASP A 230 11.53 1.31 -19.65
C ASP A 230 10.25 1.61 -20.44
N GLU A 231 9.16 0.87 -20.18
CA GLU A 231 7.82 1.14 -20.76
C GLU A 231 7.12 2.35 -20.12
N LEU A 232 7.74 2.95 -19.10
CA LEU A 232 7.23 4.12 -18.38
C LEU A 232 7.71 5.44 -18.99
N ASP A 233 7.78 5.52 -20.32
CA ASP A 233 8.19 6.69 -21.13
C ASP A 233 7.30 7.95 -20.96
N GLY A 234 6.41 7.98 -19.97
CA GLY A 234 5.60 9.14 -19.56
C GLY A 234 5.73 9.53 -18.09
N LEU A 235 6.61 8.90 -17.31
CA LEU A 235 6.96 9.33 -15.94
C LEU A 235 8.11 10.36 -15.92
N SER A 236 8.76 10.65 -17.05
CA SER A 236 9.73 11.75 -17.17
C SER A 236 9.09 13.12 -16.84
N ASP A 237 7.80 13.30 -17.11
CA ASP A 237 7.00 14.47 -16.68
C ASP A 237 6.50 14.38 -15.22
N LEU A 238 6.66 13.23 -14.56
CA LEU A 238 6.33 12.98 -13.16
C LEU A 238 7.55 13.16 -12.22
N GLY A 239 8.54 13.95 -12.64
CA GLY A 239 9.66 14.34 -11.77
C GLY A 239 10.79 13.32 -11.69
N TYR A 240 11.05 12.56 -12.77
CA TYR A 240 12.43 12.08 -13.01
C TYR A 240 13.37 13.24 -13.42
N GLY A 241 12.81 14.45 -13.62
CA GLY A 241 13.54 15.68 -13.92
C GLY A 241 14.01 16.41 -12.66
N GLU A 242 15.33 16.64 -12.64
CA GLU A 242 16.06 17.50 -11.72
C GLU A 242 16.06 17.02 -10.26
N HIS A 243 17.13 16.29 -9.94
CA HIS A 243 17.79 16.44 -8.66
C HIS A 243 17.98 17.93 -8.37
N ASP A 244 17.01 18.56 -7.70
CA ASP A 244 17.34 19.60 -6.73
C ASP A 244 18.17 18.89 -5.66
N ALA A 245 19.47 18.82 -5.93
CA ALA A 245 20.54 18.49 -4.99
C ALA A 245 20.58 19.47 -3.78
N ALA A 246 19.51 20.24 -3.55
CA ALA A 246 19.36 21.26 -2.53
C ALA A 246 18.69 20.75 -1.24
N PHE A 247 18.15 19.52 -1.19
CA PHE A 247 17.49 18.99 0.02
C PHE A 247 18.17 17.75 0.62
N LEU A 248 19.48 17.64 0.45
CA LEU A 248 20.34 16.85 1.33
C LEU A 248 21.01 17.82 2.31
N ILE A 249 20.24 18.32 3.29
CA ILE A 249 20.84 19.01 4.44
C ILE A 249 21.26 17.91 5.43
N ILE A 250 22.58 17.89 5.67
CA ILE A 250 23.32 17.12 6.67
C ILE A 250 22.72 17.36 8.07
#